data_AF-A0A135UW90-F1
#
_entry.id   AF-A0A135UW90-F1
#
_cell.length_a   1.000
_cell.length_b   1.000
_cell.length_c   1.000
_cell.angle_alpha   90.00
_cell.angle_beta   90.00
_cell.angle_gamma   90.00
#
_symmetry.space_group_name_H-M   'P 1'
#
loop_
_entity.id
_entity.type
_entity.pdbx_description
1 polymer ?
#
loop_
_entity_poly.entity_id
_entity_poly.type
_entity_poly.pdbx_seq_one_letter_code
_entity_poly.pdbx_strand_id
1 'polypeptide(L)'
;MVTEQMDLHLVWGRGRIFMKPLPRYLLEPRFWEEYLPHSTEHVTSTPSPLCTCDLIRRRALGFLFSYVALVVHESDFSIAKANNLLPQEVQWKSWKLLVQELLDKGEVYRCIDKRFYYGELRLSRLNQIYFFSKTPLHGYMPRWNQYGAFLSDNFTILASSTVYIAIVLTAMQVGFATDLQNNPTFKSVSYNFTIFSILGPLVAASLLIVTFVYLYVWNWTITKREGKKRLKQIDPSRQSDGE
;
A
#
# COMPACT_ATOMS: atom_id res chain seq x y z
N MET A 1 12.38 7.39 0.21
CA MET A 1 12.60 6.86 -1.16
C MET A 1 11.76 7.69 -2.10
N VAL A 2 12.37 8.18 -3.17
CA VAL A 2 11.70 8.99 -4.18
C VAL A 2 10.86 8.08 -5.09
N THR A 3 9.63 8.47 -5.42
CA THR A 3 8.72 7.73 -6.30
C THR A 3 7.99 8.68 -7.25
N GLU A 4 7.73 8.31 -8.50
CA GLU A 4 6.90 9.13 -9.38
C GLU A 4 5.40 8.82 -9.27
N GLN A 5 5.04 7.75 -8.56
CA GLN A 5 3.65 7.34 -8.41
C GLN A 5 2.97 8.20 -7.35
N MET A 6 1.95 8.96 -7.77
CA MET A 6 1.16 9.79 -6.86
C MET A 6 0.62 8.95 -5.72
N ASP A 7 0.05 7.78 -6.03
CA ASP A 7 -0.50 6.76 -5.12
C ASP A 7 0.42 6.41 -3.94
N LEU A 8 1.73 6.47 -4.13
CA LEU A 8 2.69 6.13 -3.07
C LEU A 8 3.17 7.31 -2.25
N HIS A 9 2.81 8.55 -2.59
CA HIS A 9 3.17 9.70 -1.79
C HIS A 9 2.60 9.57 -0.37
N LEU A 10 3.48 9.73 0.63
CA LEU A 10 3.23 9.54 2.07
C LEU A 10 2.87 8.12 2.50
N VAL A 11 3.11 7.11 1.65
CA VAL A 11 2.98 5.72 2.05
C VAL A 11 4.29 5.25 2.68
N TRP A 12 4.23 4.59 3.84
CA TRP A 12 5.43 4.06 4.50
C TRP A 12 5.35 2.56 4.77
N GLY A 13 6.50 1.89 4.71
CA GLY A 13 6.64 0.48 4.98
C GLY A 13 8.10 0.05 5.08
N ARG A 14 8.40 -0.90 5.98
CA ARG A 14 9.75 -1.44 6.23
C ARG A 14 10.81 -0.36 6.49
N GLY A 15 10.48 0.62 7.32
CA GLY A 15 11.39 1.71 7.70
C GLY A 15 11.67 2.73 6.58
N ARG A 16 10.91 2.70 5.48
CA ARG A 16 11.04 3.66 4.38
C ARG A 16 9.70 4.34 4.13
N ILE A 17 9.74 5.65 3.91
CA ILE A 17 8.61 6.43 3.40
C ILE A 17 8.82 6.73 1.91
N PHE A 18 7.76 6.58 1.13
CA PHE A 18 7.72 6.93 -0.28
C PHE A 18 7.23 8.37 -0.42
N MET A 19 8.00 9.19 -1.11
CA MET A 19 7.64 10.58 -1.38
C MET A 19 7.79 10.86 -2.87
N LYS A 20 6.72 11.40 -3.47
CA LYS A 20 6.77 11.95 -4.81
C LYS A 20 7.35 13.36 -4.80
N PRO A 21 8.40 13.69 -5.59
CA PRO A 21 8.94 15.04 -5.72
C PRO A 21 7.87 16.02 -6.16
N LEU A 22 7.96 17.26 -5.70
CA LEU A 22 7.04 18.33 -6.10
C LEU A 22 7.36 18.74 -7.55
N PRO A 23 6.45 18.52 -8.52
CA PRO A 23 6.69 18.92 -9.89
C PRO A 23 6.71 20.44 -10.03
N ARG A 24 7.62 20.93 -10.88
CA ARG A 24 7.81 22.37 -11.15
C ARG A 24 6.54 23.07 -11.61
N TYR A 25 5.76 22.41 -12.48
CA TYR A 25 4.54 22.97 -13.05
C TYR A 25 3.46 23.28 -12.00
N LEU A 26 3.45 22.58 -10.85
CA LEU A 26 2.49 22.90 -9.78
C LEU A 26 2.83 24.18 -9.03
N LEU A 27 4.06 24.70 -9.17
CA LEU A 27 4.49 25.97 -8.59
C LEU A 27 4.28 27.15 -9.54
N GLU A 28 3.86 26.89 -10.79
CA GLU A 28 3.68 27.93 -11.80
C GLU A 28 2.20 28.34 -11.86
N PRO A 29 1.84 29.61 -11.56
CA PRO A 29 0.46 30.06 -11.55
C PRO A 29 -0.27 29.86 -12.88
N ARG A 30 0.42 30.06 -14.01
CA ARG A 30 -0.13 29.88 -15.37
C ARG A 30 -0.66 28.47 -15.60
N PHE A 31 0.01 27.46 -15.05
CA PHE A 31 -0.44 26.07 -15.16
C PHE A 31 -1.81 25.87 -14.51
N TRP A 32 -2.06 26.52 -13.38
CA TRP A 32 -3.33 26.42 -12.67
C TRP A 32 -4.47 27.11 -13.41
N GLU A 33 -4.19 28.20 -14.12
CA GLU A 33 -5.16 28.92 -14.93
C GLU A 33 -5.51 28.16 -16.21
N GLU A 34 -4.50 27.61 -16.90
CA GLU A 34 -4.66 26.98 -18.21
C GLU A 34 -5.14 25.53 -18.13
N TYR A 35 -4.61 24.73 -17.19
CA TYR A 35 -4.85 23.28 -17.13
C TYR A 35 -5.74 22.84 -15.96
N LEU A 36 -5.93 23.70 -14.95
CA LEU A 36 -6.74 23.39 -13.77
C LEU A 36 -7.79 24.48 -13.47
N PRO A 37 -8.58 24.98 -14.44
CA PRO A 37 -9.48 26.09 -14.21
C PRO A 37 -10.50 25.81 -13.09
N HIS A 38 -10.88 26.86 -12.37
CA HIS A 38 -11.95 26.77 -11.37
C HIS A 38 -13.27 26.47 -12.06
N SER A 39 -13.86 25.31 -11.74
CA SER A 39 -15.18 24.93 -12.23
C SER A 39 -16.27 25.68 -11.45
N THR A 40 -16.42 26.98 -11.68
CA THR A 40 -17.61 27.74 -11.25
C THR A 40 -18.81 27.51 -12.19
N GLU A 41 -18.60 26.98 -13.39
CA GLU A 41 -19.64 26.88 -14.42
C GLU A 41 -20.41 25.55 -14.44
N HIS A 42 -20.01 24.53 -13.68
CA HIS A 42 -20.71 23.23 -13.66
C HIS A 42 -21.73 23.07 -12.53
N VAL A 43 -22.21 24.16 -11.93
CA VAL A 43 -23.38 24.14 -11.03
C VAL A 43 -24.66 24.07 -11.87
N THR A 44 -24.80 23.03 -12.69
CA THR A 44 -26.10 22.65 -13.24
C THR A 44 -26.77 21.71 -12.26
N SER A 45 -27.90 22.17 -11.71
CA SER A 45 -28.80 21.68 -10.67
C SER A 45 -29.19 20.18 -10.67
N THR A 46 -28.21 19.28 -10.76
CA THR A 46 -28.38 17.83 -10.61
C THR A 46 -27.21 17.28 -9.79
N PRO A 47 -27.41 16.22 -8.98
CA PRO A 47 -26.32 15.52 -8.30
C PRO A 47 -25.54 14.71 -9.33
N SER A 48 -24.80 15.40 -10.20
CA SER A 48 -23.91 14.80 -11.18
C SER A 48 -22.56 14.49 -10.52
N PRO A 49 -21.87 13.42 -10.95
CA PRO A 49 -20.55 13.10 -10.43
C PRO A 49 -19.60 14.27 -10.66
N LEU A 50 -18.72 14.53 -9.68
CA LEU A 50 -17.72 15.59 -9.71
C LEU A 50 -17.01 15.59 -11.08
N CYS A 51 -17.00 16.74 -11.76
CA CYS A 51 -16.30 16.87 -13.04
C CYS A 51 -14.82 16.47 -12.88
N THR A 52 -14.27 15.74 -13.86
CA THR A 52 -12.89 15.26 -13.84
C THR A 52 -11.89 16.40 -13.60
N CYS A 53 -12.15 17.60 -14.15
CA CYS A 53 -11.29 18.77 -13.96
C CYS A 53 -11.24 19.24 -12.49
N ASP A 54 -12.39 19.25 -11.80
CA ASP A 54 -12.46 19.60 -10.38
C ASP A 54 -11.72 18.56 -9.52
N LEU A 55 -11.86 17.26 -9.86
CA LEU A 55 -11.13 16.20 -9.17
C LEU A 55 -9.60 16.35 -9.31
N ILE A 56 -9.10 16.66 -10.50
CA ILE A 56 -7.66 16.86 -10.75
C ILE A 56 -7.16 18.07 -9.97
N ARG A 57 -7.89 19.20 -9.99
CA ARG A 57 -7.54 20.41 -9.22
C ARG A 57 -7.49 20.12 -7.72
N ARG A 58 -8.50 19.44 -7.16
CA ARG A 58 -8.52 19.05 -5.74
C ARG A 58 -7.37 18.12 -5.35
N ARG A 59 -6.96 17.22 -6.24
CA ARG A 59 -5.80 16.34 -6.02
C ARG A 59 -4.48 17.11 -6.07
N ALA A 60 -4.34 18.05 -7.01
CA ALA A 60 -3.17 18.92 -7.08
C ALA A 60 -3.04 19.79 -5.82
N LEU A 61 -4.15 20.37 -5.34
CA LEU A 61 -4.18 21.13 -4.09
C LEU A 61 -3.84 20.24 -2.88
N GLY A 62 -4.40 19.03 -2.83
CA GLY A 62 -4.11 18.08 -1.75
C GLY A 62 -2.64 17.67 -1.70
N PHE A 63 -2.03 17.49 -2.86
CA PHE A 63 -0.61 17.19 -2.97
C PHE A 63 0.29 18.39 -2.62
N LEU A 64 -0.13 19.62 -2.94
CA LEU A 64 0.60 20.80 -2.49
C LEU A 64 0.49 20.97 -0.98
N PHE A 65 -0.71 20.73 -0.43
CA PHE A 65 -0.97 20.78 1.00
C PHE A 65 -0.13 19.76 1.80
N SER A 66 0.07 18.55 1.27
CA SER A 66 0.94 17.58 1.94
C SER A 66 2.38 18.07 2.05
N TYR A 67 2.89 18.78 1.03
CA TYR A 67 4.20 19.43 1.11
C TYR A 67 4.25 20.61 2.08
N VAL A 68 3.20 21.43 2.13
CA VAL A 68 3.07 22.52 3.11
C VAL A 68 3.09 21.96 4.54
N ALA A 69 2.44 20.83 4.78
CA ALA A 69 2.46 20.16 6.08
C ALA A 69 3.82 19.52 6.42
N LEU A 70 4.59 19.10 5.42
CA LEU A 70 5.93 18.51 5.61
C LEU A 70 7.04 19.55 5.79
N VAL A 71 6.93 20.70 5.13
CA VAL A 71 7.99 21.72 5.05
C VAL A 71 7.56 22.97 5.81
N VAL A 72 7.61 22.87 7.14
CA VAL A 72 7.19 23.93 8.06
C VAL A 72 8.34 24.87 8.38
N HIS A 73 9.55 24.32 8.56
CA HIS A 73 10.74 25.08 8.93
C HIS A 73 11.75 25.18 7.79
N GLU A 74 12.65 26.15 7.89
CA GLU A 74 13.73 26.34 6.91
C GLU A 74 14.73 25.17 6.89
N SER A 75 14.89 24.48 8.02
CA SER A 75 15.62 23.21 8.10
C SER A 75 14.97 22.14 7.22
N ASP A 76 13.64 22.02 7.28
CA ASP A 76 12.88 21.03 6.51
C ASP A 76 12.98 21.34 5.01
N PHE A 77 12.93 22.63 4.67
CA PHE A 77 13.12 23.10 3.30
C PHE A 77 14.51 22.73 2.77
N SER A 78 15.54 22.91 3.58
CA SER A 78 16.92 22.54 3.24
C SER A 78 17.06 21.02 3.06
N ILE A 79 16.46 20.22 3.94
CA ILE A 79 16.42 18.75 3.83
C ILE A 79 15.68 18.32 2.56
N ALA A 80 14.54 18.93 2.26
CA ALA A 80 13.74 18.63 1.08
C ALA A 80 14.50 18.94 -0.21
N LYS A 81 15.26 20.05 -0.26
CA LYS A 81 16.15 20.37 -1.38
C LYS A 81 17.33 19.41 -1.47
N ALA A 82 17.96 19.04 -0.36
CA ALA A 82 19.05 18.07 -0.34
C ALA A 82 18.62 16.68 -0.88
N ASN A 83 17.36 16.30 -0.66
CA ASN A 83 16.77 15.06 -1.15
C ASN A 83 16.11 15.16 -2.53
N ASN A 84 16.25 16.29 -3.23
CA ASN A 84 15.62 16.56 -4.53
C ASN A 84 14.09 16.39 -4.53
N LEU A 85 13.45 16.67 -3.40
CA LEU A 85 11.99 16.66 -3.27
C LEU A 85 11.38 17.99 -3.71
N LEU A 86 12.11 19.08 -3.53
CA LEU A 86 11.76 20.42 -4.03
C LEU A 86 12.70 20.83 -5.18
N PRO A 87 12.20 21.56 -6.18
CA PRO A 87 13.05 22.10 -7.23
C PRO A 87 14.11 23.06 -6.66
N GLN A 88 15.33 22.99 -7.17
CA GLN A 88 16.47 23.76 -6.64
C GLN A 88 16.30 25.28 -6.84
N GLU A 89 15.49 25.67 -7.81
CA GLU A 89 15.20 27.04 -8.18
C GLU A 89 14.34 27.76 -7.14
N VAL A 90 13.56 26.99 -6.35
CA VAL A 90 12.65 27.55 -5.35
C VAL A 90 13.44 28.14 -4.19
N GLN A 91 13.08 29.37 -3.83
CA GLN A 91 13.61 30.11 -2.69
C GLN A 91 12.66 30.00 -1.50
N TRP A 92 13.20 30.05 -0.28
CA TRP A 92 12.42 29.98 0.95
C TRP A 92 11.37 31.09 1.04
N LYS A 93 11.70 32.31 0.58
CA LYS A 93 10.75 33.44 0.55
C LYS A 93 9.53 33.13 -0.32
N SER A 94 9.74 32.59 -1.51
CA SER A 94 8.66 32.20 -2.43
C SER A 94 7.83 31.06 -1.89
N TRP A 95 8.46 30.09 -1.21
CA TRP A 95 7.76 29.01 -0.52
C TRP A 95 6.80 29.54 0.54
N LYS A 96 7.24 30.48 1.39
CA LYS A 96 6.37 31.09 2.42
C LYS A 96 5.18 31.84 1.83
N LEU A 97 5.35 32.53 0.70
CA LEU A 97 4.24 33.20 0.01
C LEU A 97 3.20 32.20 -0.49
N LEU A 98 3.66 31.08 -1.07
CA LEU A 98 2.77 30.00 -1.51
C LEU A 98 2.01 29.37 -0.33
N VAL A 99 2.71 29.10 0.78
CA VAL A 99 2.10 28.55 2.00
C VAL A 99 1.02 29.49 2.51
N GLN A 100 1.30 30.80 2.54
CA GLN A 100 0.34 31.81 2.96
C GLN A 100 -0.88 31.84 2.04
N GLU A 101 -0.69 31.87 0.72
CA GLU A 101 -1.80 31.88 -0.25
C GLU A 101 -2.69 30.62 -0.15
N LEU A 102 -2.07 29.46 0.12
CA LEU A 102 -2.81 28.21 0.26
C LEU A 102 -3.64 28.18 1.55
N LEU A 103 -3.10 28.67 2.67
CA LEU A 103 -3.76 28.64 3.98
C LEU A 103 -4.77 29.77 4.18
N ASP A 104 -4.56 30.94 3.57
CA ASP A 104 -5.43 32.12 3.69
C ASP A 104 -6.85 31.85 3.18
N LYS A 105 -7.02 30.86 2.29
CA LYS A 105 -8.32 30.44 1.76
C LYS A 105 -9.24 29.75 2.78
N GLY A 106 -8.79 29.53 4.03
CA GLY A 106 -9.59 29.17 5.21
C GLY A 106 -10.30 27.80 5.21
N GLU A 107 -10.53 27.23 4.04
CA GLU A 107 -11.36 26.04 3.78
C GLU A 107 -10.60 25.00 2.96
N VAL A 108 -9.29 24.89 3.22
CA VAL A 108 -8.35 24.04 2.46
C VAL A 108 -8.85 22.60 2.34
N TYR A 109 -9.44 22.05 3.41
CA TYR A 109 -10.01 20.70 3.41
C TYR A 109 -11.20 20.53 2.45
N ARG A 110 -12.05 21.55 2.23
CA ARG A 110 -13.16 21.46 1.27
C ARG A 110 -12.68 21.43 -0.17
N CYS A 111 -11.52 22.02 -0.43
CA CYS A 111 -10.91 22.14 -1.75
C CYS A 111 -9.92 20.99 -2.07
N ILE A 112 -9.82 19.98 -1.20
CA ILE A 112 -8.84 18.88 -1.33
C ILE A 112 -9.55 17.54 -1.51
N ASP A 113 -8.91 16.62 -2.25
CA ASP A 113 -9.37 15.25 -2.38
C ASP A 113 -9.22 14.49 -1.05
N LYS A 114 -10.25 13.70 -0.68
CA LYS A 114 -10.33 12.94 0.57
C LYS A 114 -9.10 12.09 0.86
N ARG A 115 -8.37 11.67 -0.18
CA ARG A 115 -7.10 10.96 -0.06
C ARG A 115 -6.10 11.69 0.84
N PHE A 116 -5.99 13.02 0.72
CA PHE A 116 -4.98 13.83 1.41
C PHE A 116 -5.44 14.31 2.80
N TYR A 117 -6.63 13.89 3.25
CA TYR A 117 -7.03 14.09 4.65
C TYR A 117 -6.17 13.27 5.60
N TYR A 118 -5.61 12.17 5.07
CA TYR A 118 -4.70 11.30 5.78
C TYR A 118 -3.28 11.62 5.32
N GLY A 119 -2.39 11.88 6.28
CA GLY A 119 -0.97 12.11 6.03
C GLY A 119 -0.25 10.80 5.74
N GLU A 120 0.54 10.33 6.68
CA GLU A 120 1.28 9.08 6.51
C GLU A 120 0.38 7.83 6.57
N LEU A 121 0.45 7.00 5.53
CA LEU A 121 -0.32 5.76 5.43
C LEU A 121 0.61 4.55 5.49
N ARG A 122 0.33 3.62 6.40
CA ARG A 122 1.11 2.38 6.52
C ARG A 122 0.72 1.40 5.42
N LEU A 123 1.68 1.02 4.58
CA LEU A 123 1.49 0.12 3.44
C LEU A 123 0.88 -1.24 3.85
N SER A 124 1.22 -1.75 5.05
CA SER A 124 0.66 -3.02 5.55
C SER A 124 -0.84 -2.92 5.82
N ARG A 125 -1.29 -1.81 6.43
CA ARG A 125 -2.72 -1.55 6.68
C ARG A 125 -3.46 -1.33 5.37
N LEU A 126 -2.86 -0.58 4.46
CA LEU A 126 -3.44 -0.33 3.14
C LEU A 126 -3.61 -1.63 2.34
N ASN A 127 -2.63 -2.52 2.37
CA ASN A 127 -2.75 -3.85 1.78
C ASN A 127 -3.85 -4.70 2.43
N GLN A 128 -4.00 -4.66 3.76
CA GLN A 128 -5.09 -5.37 4.44
C GLN A 128 -6.46 -4.83 4.02
N ILE A 129 -6.64 -3.51 4.03
CA ILE A 129 -7.91 -2.87 3.62
C ILE A 129 -8.23 -3.22 2.17
N TYR A 130 -7.26 -3.13 1.25
CA TYR A 130 -7.49 -3.49 -0.15
C TYR A 130 -7.85 -4.96 -0.32
N PHE A 131 -7.17 -5.84 0.42
CA PHE A 131 -7.44 -7.27 0.45
C PHE A 131 -8.87 -7.59 0.93
N PHE A 132 -9.36 -6.89 1.96
CA PHE A 132 -10.69 -7.13 2.51
C PHE A 132 -11.82 -6.37 1.79
N SER A 133 -11.55 -5.22 1.16
CA SER A 133 -12.59 -4.31 0.69
C SER A 133 -12.82 -4.29 -0.83
N LYS A 134 -11.76 -4.38 -1.64
CA LYS A 134 -11.86 -4.03 -3.08
C LYS A 134 -11.62 -5.22 -3.98
N THR A 135 -10.49 -5.89 -3.79
CA THR A 135 -10.15 -7.09 -4.53
C THR A 135 -9.44 -7.99 -3.56
N PRO A 136 -9.97 -9.19 -3.26
CA PRO A 136 -9.12 -10.18 -2.64
C PRO A 136 -7.89 -10.28 -3.55
N LEU A 137 -6.69 -10.19 -2.98
CA LEU A 137 -5.40 -10.47 -3.64
C LEU A 137 -4.70 -9.34 -4.43
N HIS A 138 -5.34 -8.21 -4.76
CA HIS A 138 -4.63 -7.08 -5.39
C HIS A 138 -4.17 -6.09 -4.31
N GLY A 139 -2.90 -6.19 -3.90
CA GLY A 139 -2.29 -5.21 -3.00
C GLY A 139 -2.19 -3.83 -3.65
N TYR A 140 -2.07 -2.77 -2.85
CA TYR A 140 -1.95 -1.40 -3.34
C TYR A 140 -0.71 -1.15 -4.21
N MET A 141 0.35 -1.97 -4.03
CA MET A 141 1.50 -2.06 -4.94
C MET A 141 1.67 -3.50 -5.46
N PRO A 142 2.06 -3.69 -6.74
CA PRO A 142 2.46 -4.99 -7.27
C PRO A 142 3.55 -5.62 -6.40
N ARG A 143 3.19 -6.77 -5.84
CA ARG A 143 3.78 -7.40 -4.65
C ARG A 143 5.13 -8.09 -4.88
N TRP A 144 5.91 -7.69 -5.88
CA TRP A 144 7.10 -8.46 -6.29
C TRP A 144 8.19 -8.44 -5.20
N ASN A 145 8.32 -7.35 -4.45
CA ASN A 145 9.29 -7.23 -3.34
C ASN A 145 8.71 -7.70 -1.97
N GLN A 146 7.47 -8.20 -1.94
CA GLN A 146 6.73 -8.52 -0.71
C GLN A 146 6.53 -10.00 -0.44
N TYR A 147 6.71 -10.88 -1.44
CA TYR A 147 6.59 -12.33 -1.27
C TYR A 147 7.60 -12.88 -0.26
N GLY A 148 8.85 -12.44 -0.31
CA GLY A 148 9.90 -12.91 0.60
C GLY A 148 9.57 -12.66 2.09
N ALA A 149 9.04 -11.48 2.43
CA ALA A 149 8.68 -11.20 3.83
C ALA A 149 7.36 -11.85 4.25
N PHE A 150 6.36 -11.94 3.35
CA PHE A 150 5.15 -12.71 3.66
C PHE A 150 5.51 -14.17 3.96
N LEU A 151 6.39 -14.77 3.15
CA LEU A 151 6.88 -16.11 3.38
C LEU A 151 7.65 -16.15 4.72
N SER A 152 8.64 -15.29 4.91
CA SER A 152 9.46 -15.24 6.13
C SER A 152 8.63 -15.08 7.41
N ASP A 153 7.68 -14.16 7.45
CA ASP A 153 6.87 -13.87 8.64
C ASP A 153 5.96 -15.06 8.99
N ASN A 154 5.30 -15.66 7.99
CA ASN A 154 4.45 -16.84 8.22
C ASN A 154 5.27 -18.08 8.57
N PHE A 155 6.43 -18.28 7.93
CA PHE A 155 7.35 -19.36 8.29
C PHE A 155 7.92 -19.18 9.70
N THR A 156 8.15 -17.94 10.15
CA THR A 156 8.61 -17.67 11.51
C THR A 156 7.56 -18.08 12.54
N ILE A 157 6.29 -17.74 12.29
CA ILE A 157 5.17 -18.15 13.16
C ILE A 157 5.01 -19.67 13.17
N LEU A 158 5.07 -20.32 12.00
CA LEU A 158 5.01 -21.79 11.91
C LEU A 158 6.18 -22.49 12.58
N ALA A 159 7.40 -22.00 12.39
CA ALA A 159 8.59 -22.56 13.01
C ALA A 159 8.51 -22.42 14.53
N SER A 160 8.10 -21.25 15.02
CA SER A 160 7.92 -20.99 16.45
C SER A 160 6.85 -21.88 17.07
N SER A 161 5.70 -22.05 16.40
CA SER A 161 4.64 -22.94 16.89
C SER A 161 5.07 -24.41 16.87
N THR A 162 5.81 -24.84 15.84
CA THR A 162 6.34 -26.21 15.74
C THR A 162 7.34 -26.49 16.85
N VAL A 163 8.23 -25.54 17.16
CA VAL A 163 9.18 -25.65 18.29
C VAL A 163 8.42 -25.75 19.62
N TYR A 164 7.41 -24.90 19.83
CA TYR A 164 6.58 -24.98 21.05
C TYR A 164 5.86 -26.32 21.17
N ILE A 165 5.29 -26.84 20.08
CA ILE A 165 4.64 -28.16 20.03
C ILE A 165 5.65 -29.26 20.38
N ALA A 166 6.87 -29.20 19.83
CA ALA A 166 7.92 -30.17 20.14
C ALA A 166 8.27 -30.17 21.65
N ILE A 167 8.36 -28.98 22.28
CA ILE A 167 8.57 -28.86 23.72
C ILE A 167 7.44 -29.54 24.50
N VAL A 168 6.17 -29.30 24.13
CA VAL A 168 5.02 -29.95 24.78
C VAL A 168 5.06 -31.47 24.60
N LEU A 169 5.42 -31.97 23.41
CA LEU A 169 5.59 -33.40 23.15
C LEU A 169 6.71 -34.00 24.02
N THR A 170 7.82 -33.30 24.22
CA THR A 170 8.89 -33.77 25.12
C THR A 170 8.43 -33.83 26.58
N ALA A 171 7.66 -32.86 27.05
CA ALA A 171 7.08 -32.90 28.39
C ALA A 171 6.06 -34.06 28.53
N MET A 172 5.31 -34.36 27.47
CA MET A 172 4.38 -35.48 27.42
C MET A 172 5.11 -36.83 27.47
N GLN A 173 6.29 -36.95 26.84
CA GLN A 173 7.15 -38.14 26.95
C GLN A 173 7.55 -38.40 28.41
N VAL A 174 7.84 -37.35 29.19
CA VAL A 174 8.10 -37.48 30.64
C VAL A 174 6.86 -37.97 31.37
N GLY A 175 5.66 -37.46 31.02
CA GLY A 175 4.40 -37.94 31.59
C GLY A 175 4.15 -39.44 31.33
N PHE A 176 4.48 -39.93 30.13
CA PHE A 176 4.39 -41.36 29.81
C PHE A 176 5.38 -42.23 30.59
N ALA A 177 6.48 -41.69 31.10
CA ALA A 177 7.43 -42.40 31.94
C ALA A 177 7.00 -42.49 33.41
N THR A 178 5.83 -41.95 33.78
CA THR A 178 5.29 -41.96 35.15
C THR A 178 3.96 -42.72 35.21
N ASP A 179 3.41 -42.88 36.42
CA ASP A 179 2.11 -43.52 36.66
C ASP A 179 0.93 -42.87 35.91
N LEU A 180 1.12 -41.65 35.37
CA LEU A 180 0.16 -40.98 34.50
C LEU A 180 -0.16 -41.76 33.22
N GLN A 181 0.73 -42.64 32.74
CA GLN A 181 0.48 -43.50 31.58
C GLN A 181 -0.75 -44.41 31.79
N ASN A 182 -1.04 -44.80 33.04
CA ASN A 182 -2.15 -45.70 33.33
C ASN A 182 -3.51 -44.99 33.37
N ASN A 183 -3.52 -43.65 33.39
CA ASN A 183 -4.74 -42.88 33.38
C ASN A 183 -5.38 -42.85 31.96
N PRO A 184 -6.64 -43.32 31.79
CA PRO A 184 -7.29 -43.37 30.48
C PRO A 184 -7.51 -41.98 29.86
N THR A 185 -7.75 -40.95 30.68
CA THR A 185 -7.89 -39.57 30.21
C THR A 185 -6.59 -39.04 29.64
N PHE A 186 -5.45 -39.35 30.28
CA PHE A 186 -4.12 -38.94 29.82
C PHE A 186 -3.76 -39.60 28.47
N LYS A 187 -4.06 -40.90 28.31
CA LYS A 187 -3.87 -41.62 27.04
C LYS A 187 -4.67 -41.00 25.89
N SER A 188 -5.95 -40.68 26.12
CA SER A 188 -6.82 -40.07 25.10
C SER A 188 -6.35 -38.68 24.67
N VAL A 189 -6.00 -37.81 25.64
CA VAL A 189 -5.48 -36.47 25.35
C VAL A 189 -4.16 -36.55 24.59
N SER A 190 -3.26 -37.44 25.01
CA SER A 190 -1.94 -37.59 24.38
C SER A 190 -2.03 -38.13 22.94
N TYR A 191 -2.95 -39.06 22.68
CA TYR A 191 -3.21 -39.58 21.33
C TYR A 191 -3.70 -38.47 20.39
N ASN A 192 -4.73 -37.72 20.80
CA ASN A 192 -5.30 -36.63 19.99
C ASN A 192 -4.28 -35.50 19.78
N PHE A 193 -3.50 -35.16 20.81
CA PHE A 193 -2.47 -34.14 20.73
C PHE A 193 -1.32 -34.55 19.78
N THR A 194 -0.93 -35.82 19.77
CA THR A 194 0.11 -36.34 18.86
C THR A 194 -0.34 -36.23 17.41
N ILE A 195 -1.58 -36.63 17.10
CA ILE A 195 -2.16 -36.50 15.76
C ILE A 195 -2.20 -35.02 15.34
N PHE A 196 -2.65 -34.14 16.22
CA PHE A 196 -2.69 -32.70 15.97
C PHE A 196 -1.29 -32.11 15.72
N SER A 197 -0.29 -32.56 16.48
CA SER A 197 1.08 -32.05 16.39
C SER A 197 1.79 -32.44 15.10
N ILE A 198 1.41 -33.59 14.51
CA ILE A 198 1.94 -34.05 13.22
C ILE A 198 1.17 -33.40 12.07
N LEU A 199 -0.17 -33.50 12.09
CA LEU A 199 -1.01 -33.02 10.99
C LEU A 199 -1.14 -31.48 10.96
N GLY A 200 -1.16 -30.83 12.11
CA GLY A 200 -1.39 -29.38 12.24
C GLY A 200 -0.38 -28.55 11.47
N PRO A 201 0.94 -28.69 11.73
CA PRO A 201 1.97 -27.97 10.98
C PRO A 201 1.96 -28.31 9.48
N LEU A 202 1.72 -29.57 9.11
CA LEU A 202 1.64 -30.00 7.71
C LEU A 202 0.48 -29.35 6.95
N VAL A 203 -0.71 -29.34 7.55
CA VAL A 203 -1.90 -28.70 6.97
C VAL A 203 -1.69 -27.19 6.88
N ALA A 204 -1.17 -26.55 7.93
CA ALA A 204 -0.92 -25.12 7.93
C ALA A 204 0.14 -24.70 6.87
N ALA A 205 1.23 -25.45 6.76
CA ALA A 205 2.24 -25.24 5.71
C ALA A 205 1.66 -25.45 4.30
N SER A 206 0.86 -26.50 4.11
CA SER A 206 0.19 -26.79 2.83
C SER A 206 -0.76 -25.67 2.44
N LEU A 207 -1.59 -25.19 3.37
CA LEU A 207 -2.51 -24.08 3.13
C LEU A 207 -1.76 -22.78 2.76
N LEU A 208 -0.63 -22.50 3.40
CA LEU A 208 0.19 -21.33 3.05
C LEU A 208 0.77 -21.45 1.65
N ILE A 209 1.29 -22.61 1.27
CA ILE A 209 1.83 -22.85 -0.08
C ILE A 209 0.72 -22.74 -1.12
N VAL A 210 -0.44 -23.36 -0.89
CA VAL A 210 -1.59 -23.28 -1.81
C VAL A 210 -2.04 -21.82 -1.98
N THR A 211 -2.19 -21.08 -0.88
CA THR A 211 -2.54 -19.66 -0.91
C THR A 211 -1.52 -18.84 -1.68
N PHE A 212 -0.23 -19.12 -1.48
CA PHE A 212 0.86 -18.46 -2.19
C PHE A 212 0.84 -18.75 -3.69
N VAL A 213 0.70 -20.01 -4.10
CA VAL A 213 0.64 -20.40 -5.52
C VAL A 213 -0.58 -19.78 -6.18
N TYR A 214 -1.73 -19.83 -5.52
CA TYR A 214 -2.95 -19.19 -6.00
C TYR A 214 -2.75 -17.68 -6.22
N LEU A 215 -2.18 -16.98 -5.24
CA LEU A 215 -1.82 -15.56 -5.33
C LEU A 215 -0.88 -15.28 -6.50
N TYR A 216 0.17 -16.10 -6.64
CA TYR A 216 1.18 -15.94 -7.67
C TYR A 216 0.60 -16.10 -9.08
N VAL A 217 -0.17 -17.18 -9.30
CA VAL A 217 -0.82 -17.46 -10.59
C VAL A 217 -1.85 -16.37 -10.93
N TRP A 218 -2.66 -15.94 -9.95
CA TRP A 218 -3.62 -14.86 -10.15
C TRP A 218 -2.94 -13.54 -10.53
N ASN A 219 -1.89 -13.14 -9.81
CA ASN A 219 -1.16 -11.90 -10.11
C ASN A 219 -0.44 -11.96 -11.48
N TRP A 220 0.09 -13.13 -11.82
CA TRP A 220 0.72 -13.38 -13.12
C TRP A 220 -0.28 -13.28 -14.27
N THR A 221 -1.48 -13.84 -14.12
CA THR A 221 -2.51 -13.78 -15.17
C THR A 221 -3.02 -12.36 -15.39
N ILE A 222 -3.22 -11.57 -14.32
CA ILE A 222 -3.55 -10.14 -14.42
C ILE A 222 -2.45 -9.37 -15.16
N THR A 223 -1.19 -9.56 -14.76
CA THR A 223 -0.05 -8.87 -15.40
C THR A 223 0.04 -9.20 -16.89
N LYS A 224 -0.14 -10.48 -17.27
CA LYS A 224 -0.19 -10.88 -18.68
C LYS A 224 -1.39 -10.27 -19.41
N ARG A 225 -2.56 -10.18 -18.77
CA ARG A 225 -3.77 -9.60 -19.39
C ARG A 225 -3.61 -8.11 -19.64
N GLU A 226 -3.05 -7.37 -18.69
CA GLU A 226 -2.74 -5.95 -18.85
C GLU A 226 -1.63 -5.73 -19.88
N GLY A 227 -0.58 -6.55 -19.88
CA GLY A 227 0.47 -6.52 -20.89
C GLY A 227 -0.08 -6.74 -22.30
N LYS A 228 -0.98 -7.71 -22.49
CA LYS A 228 -1.67 -7.94 -23.77
C LYS A 228 -2.53 -6.75 -24.19
N LYS A 229 -3.24 -6.09 -23.26
CA LYS A 229 -4.02 -4.87 -23.56
C LYS A 229 -3.13 -3.72 -24.01
N ARG A 230 -1.99 -3.52 -23.35
CA ARG A 230 -1.01 -2.47 -23.72
C ARG A 230 -0.37 -2.76 -25.07
N LEU A 231 0.01 -4.01 -25.34
CA LEU A 231 0.55 -4.42 -26.65
C LEU A 231 -0.47 -4.19 -27.78
N LYS A 232 -1.75 -4.48 -27.53
CA LYS A 232 -2.85 -4.19 -28.47
C LYS A 232 -3.04 -2.69 -28.75
N GLN A 233 -2.69 -1.82 -27.81
CA GLN A 233 -2.75 -0.36 -28.01
C GLN A 233 -1.53 0.18 -28.76
N ILE A 234 -0.39 -0.53 -28.73
CA ILE A 234 0.85 -0.11 -29.39
C ILE A 234 0.91 -0.59 -30.85
N ASP A 235 0.33 -1.75 -31.15
CA ASP A 235 0.29 -2.32 -32.50
C ASP A 235 -1.15 -2.66 -32.91
N PRO A 236 -1.96 -1.65 -33.29
CA PRO A 236 -3.31 -1.86 -33.80
C PRO A 236 -3.34 -2.52 -35.19
N SER A 237 -2.22 -2.54 -35.92
CA SER A 237 -2.07 -3.06 -37.29
C SER A 237 -2.07 -4.59 -37.39
N ARG A 238 -1.70 -5.32 -36.32
CA ARG A 238 -1.69 -6.80 -36.35
C ARG A 238 -3.05 -7.48 -36.40
N GLN A 239 -4.14 -6.72 -36.43
CA GLN A 239 -5.49 -7.26 -36.44
C GLN A 239 -6.14 -7.27 -37.83
N SER A 240 -5.56 -6.60 -38.85
CA SER A 240 -6.07 -6.63 -40.23
C SER A 240 -5.60 -7.83 -41.05
N ASP A 241 -4.57 -8.55 -40.60
CA ASP A 241 -3.92 -9.59 -41.41
C ASP A 241 -4.36 -11.03 -41.02
N GLY A 242 -5.46 -11.14 -40.28
CA GLY A 242 -5.94 -12.41 -39.71
C GLY A 242 -7.46 -12.61 -39.75
N GLU A 243 -8.18 -11.88 -40.60
CA GLU A 243 -9.53 -12.24 -41.06
C GLU A 243 -9.49 -12.75 -42.50
#